data_AF-A0A2E1QAS1-F1
#
_entry.id   AF-A0A2E1QAS1-F1
#
_cell.length_a   1.000
_cell.length_b   1.000
_cell.length_c   1.000
_cell.angle_alpha   90.00
_cell.angle_beta   90.00
_cell.angle_gamma   90.00
#
_symmetry.space_group_name_H-M   'P 1'
#
loop_
_entity.id
_entity.type
_entity.pdbx_description
1 polymer ?
#
loop_
_entity_poly.entity_id
_entity_poly.type
_entity_poly.pdbx_seq_one_letter_code
_entity_poly.pdbx_strand_id
1 'polypeptide(L)'
;MYLFFFDKNVLRINGNLPEEYFMYYEDVDWCKKATDNDIKLIINTNTKIFHKKNNNVDFKLKFFSILNRLRFCSKFHPYKIPLVLIYSIFGLIYHFTKYLLNFKNVK
;
A
#
# COMPACT_ATOMS: atom_id res chain seq x y z
N MET A 1 -4.92 9.29 -0.47
CA MET A 1 -5.97 8.56 0.26
C MET A 1 -7.04 8.17 -0.73
N TYR A 2 -7.37 6.89 -0.82
CA TYR A 2 -8.49 6.42 -1.63
C TYR A 2 -9.76 6.51 -0.79
N LEU A 3 -10.82 7.11 -1.34
CA LEU A 3 -12.14 7.13 -0.71
C LEU A 3 -12.90 5.90 -1.23
N PHE A 4 -13.37 5.05 -0.33
CA PHE A 4 -14.20 3.92 -0.67
C PHE A 4 -15.49 3.94 0.15
N PHE A 5 -16.57 3.43 -0.44
CA PHE A 5 -17.90 3.35 0.15
C PHE A 5 -18.34 1.89 0.14
N PHE A 6 -19.08 1.48 1.16
CA PHE A 6 -19.63 0.13 1.27
C PHE A 6 -20.90 0.17 2.13
N ASP A 7 -21.81 -0.78 1.88
CA ASP A 7 -22.95 -0.99 2.76
C ASP A 7 -22.47 -1.49 4.13
N LYS A 8 -23.10 -1.04 5.23
CA LYS A 8 -22.70 -1.41 6.60
C LYS A 8 -22.65 -2.93 6.81
N ASN A 9 -23.49 -3.71 6.11
CA ASN A 9 -23.49 -5.16 6.21
C ASN A 9 -22.19 -5.79 5.73
N VAL A 10 -21.40 -5.12 4.88
CA VAL A 10 -20.07 -5.58 4.47
C VAL A 10 -19.14 -5.79 5.66
N LEU A 11 -19.26 -4.99 6.73
CA LEU A 11 -18.46 -5.17 7.95
C LEU A 11 -18.75 -6.49 8.65
N ARG A 12 -19.97 -7.04 8.51
CA ARG A 12 -20.32 -8.34 9.10
C ARG A 12 -19.64 -9.50 8.40
N ILE A 13 -19.29 -9.32 7.11
CA ILE A 13 -18.66 -10.33 6.27
C ILE A 13 -17.14 -10.16 6.29
N ASN A 14 -16.68 -8.93 6.04
CA ASN A 14 -15.28 -8.62 5.80
C ASN A 14 -14.51 -8.17 7.06
N GLY A 15 -15.23 -7.88 8.14
CA GLY A 15 -14.67 -7.32 9.36
C GLY A 15 -14.23 -5.85 9.20
N ASN A 16 -13.55 -5.35 10.24
CA ASN A 16 -12.98 -4.00 10.25
C ASN A 16 -11.65 -3.95 9.47
N LEU A 17 -11.15 -2.73 9.23
CA LEU A 17 -9.79 -2.55 8.73
C LEU A 17 -8.79 -3.20 9.70
N PRO A 18 -7.78 -3.92 9.20
CA PRO A 18 -6.82 -4.61 10.04
C PRO A 18 -5.89 -3.64 10.78
N GLU A 19 -5.90 -3.68 12.11
CA GLU A 19 -5.10 -2.81 13.00
C GLU A 19 -3.61 -3.18 13.04
N GLU A 20 -3.24 -4.34 12.50
CA GLU A 20 -1.85 -4.82 12.45
C GLU A 20 -0.95 -3.99 11.51
N TYR A 21 -1.54 -3.18 10.63
CA TYR A 21 -0.83 -2.29 9.72
C TYR A 21 -0.76 -0.88 10.30
N PHE A 22 0.46 -0.33 10.36
CA PHE A 22 0.64 1.10 10.62
C PHE A 22 0.86 1.83 9.30
N MET A 23 -0.20 2.44 8.76
CA MET A 23 -0.27 3.19 7.50
C MET A 23 0.19 2.40 6.25
N TYR A 24 -0.63 2.43 5.19
CA TYR A 24 -0.47 1.65 3.97
C TYR A 24 -0.73 0.15 4.13
N TYR A 25 -1.39 -0.43 3.13
CA TYR A 25 -1.81 -1.84 3.00
C TYR A 25 -3.01 -2.26 3.84
N GLU A 26 -3.49 -1.47 4.79
CA GLU A 26 -4.72 -1.77 5.54
C GLU A 26 -5.93 -1.86 4.62
N ASP A 27 -6.03 -0.93 3.68
CA ASP A 27 -7.09 -0.85 2.67
C ASP A 27 -6.94 -1.95 1.61
N VAL A 28 -5.71 -2.25 1.20
CA VAL A 28 -5.41 -3.33 0.24
C VAL A 28 -5.74 -4.70 0.82
N ASP A 29 -5.35 -4.98 2.07
CA ASP A 29 -5.71 -6.21 2.79
C ASP A 29 -7.23 -6.36 2.90
N TRP A 30 -7.91 -5.29 3.30
CA TRP A 30 -9.36 -5.30 3.45
C TRP A 30 -10.08 -5.50 2.11
N CYS A 31 -9.63 -4.86 1.04
CA CYS A 31 -10.17 -5.07 -0.31
C CYS A 31 -9.89 -6.49 -0.82
N LYS A 32 -8.71 -7.05 -0.53
CA LYS A 32 -8.39 -8.43 -0.91
C LYS A 32 -9.30 -9.44 -0.21
N LYS A 33 -9.53 -9.27 1.10
CA LYS A 33 -10.51 -10.07 1.84
C LYS A 33 -11.93 -9.89 1.30
N ALA A 34 -12.29 -8.68 0.89
CA ALA A 34 -13.61 -8.43 0.30
C ALA A 34 -13.79 -9.28 -0.97
N THR A 35 -12.79 -9.27 -1.86
CA THR A 35 -12.82 -10.10 -3.07
C THR A 35 -12.80 -11.59 -2.79
N ASP A 36 -12.11 -12.03 -1.73
CA ASP A 36 -12.09 -13.44 -1.31
C ASP A 36 -13.44 -13.90 -0.72
N ASN A 37 -14.27 -12.95 -0.28
CA ASN A 37 -15.65 -13.16 0.15
C ASN A 37 -16.67 -12.82 -0.95
N ASP A 38 -16.25 -12.85 -2.23
CA ASP A 38 -17.08 -12.57 -3.40
C ASP A 38 -17.76 -11.18 -3.39
N ILE A 39 -17.24 -10.22 -2.62
CA ILE A 39 -17.71 -8.83 -2.62
C ILE A 39 -17.06 -8.11 -3.81
N LYS A 40 -17.92 -7.59 -4.70
CA LYS A 40 -17.49 -6.88 -5.90
C LYS A 40 -16.86 -5.52 -5.58
N LEU A 41 -15.64 -5.30 -6.04
CA LEU A 41 -14.99 -3.99 -6.04
C LEU A 41 -15.31 -3.24 -7.33
N ILE A 42 -15.78 -1.99 -7.21
CA ILE A 42 -16.17 -1.13 -8.34
C ILE A 42 -15.46 0.22 -8.22
N ILE A 43 -14.90 0.69 -9.33
CA ILE A 43 -14.32 2.04 -9.45
C ILE A 43 -15.35 2.92 -10.15
N ASN A 44 -15.86 3.93 -9.44
CA ASN A 44 -16.76 4.92 -10.04
C ASN A 44 -15.95 6.07 -10.66
N THR A 45 -15.86 6.09 -11.99
CA THR A 45 -15.12 7.12 -12.75
C THR A 45 -15.91 8.41 -12.96
N ASN A 46 -17.20 8.46 -12.59
CA ASN A 46 -18.06 9.63 -12.80
C ASN A 46 -17.98 10.64 -11.65
N THR A 47 -17.39 10.26 -10.51
CA THR A 47 -17.23 11.14 -9.35
C THR A 47 -15.80 11.66 -9.26
N LYS A 48 -15.64 12.97 -9.04
CA LYS A 48 -14.34 13.61 -8.86
C LYS A 48 -14.15 14.02 -7.40
N ILE A 49 -13.07 13.56 -6.79
CA ILE A 49 -12.71 13.86 -5.40
C ILE A 49 -11.32 14.49 -5.39
N PHE A 50 -11.19 15.65 -4.76
CA PHE A 50 -9.90 16.33 -4.63
C PHE A 50 -9.19 15.86 -3.36
N HIS A 51 -7.95 15.43 -3.51
CA HIS A 51 -7.08 15.06 -2.39
C HIS A 51 -5.77 15.82 -2.49
N LYS A 52 -5.44 16.61 -1.46
CA LYS A 52 -4.15 17.29 -1.40
C LYS A 52 -3.05 16.25 -1.21
N LYS A 53 -2.24 16.05 -2.25
CA LYS A 53 -1.10 15.14 -2.19
C LYS A 53 0.09 15.84 -1.54
N ASN A 54 0.60 15.27 -0.45
CA ASN A 54 1.95 15.58 0.03
C ASN A 54 2.95 14.69 -0.71
N ASN A 55 3.89 15.31 -1.41
CA ASN A 55 4.95 14.59 -2.12
C ASN A 55 6.10 14.18 -1.19
N ASN A 56 6.20 14.81 -0.02
CA ASN A 56 7.19 14.49 0.98
C ASN A 56 6.62 13.46 1.95
N VAL A 57 7.01 12.21 1.75
CA VAL A 57 6.72 11.11 2.67
C VAL A 57 7.96 10.87 3.52
N ASP A 58 7.78 10.90 4.84
CA ASP A 58 8.81 10.60 5.83
C ASP A 58 9.43 9.21 5.55
N PHE A 59 10.75 9.12 5.74
CA PHE A 59 11.48 7.86 5.66
C PHE A 59 10.87 6.78 6.59
N LYS A 60 10.41 7.17 7.79
CA LYS A 60 9.75 6.26 8.73
C LYS A 60 8.51 5.61 8.12
N LEU A 61 7.68 6.39 7.43
CA LEU A 61 6.48 5.90 6.75
C LEU A 61 6.81 5.00 5.55
N LYS A 62 7.89 5.30 4.82
CA LYS A 62 8.38 4.42 3.75
C LYS A 62 8.85 3.07 4.29
N PHE A 63 9.56 3.08 5.42
CA PHE A 63 10.01 1.85 6.08
C PHE A 63 8.81 0.98 6.50
N PHE A 64 7.81 1.56 7.17
CA PHE A 64 6.58 0.83 7.49
C PHE A 64 5.84 0.32 6.25
N SER A 65 5.79 1.10 5.17
CA SER A 65 5.19 0.66 3.91
C SER A 65 5.87 -0.60 3.34
N ILE A 66 7.20 -0.72 3.45
CA ILE A 66 7.94 -1.92 3.03
C ILE A 66 7.61 -3.11 3.94
N LEU A 67 7.59 -2.90 5.26
CA LEU A 67 7.22 -3.96 6.21
C LEU A 67 5.79 -4.45 5.99
N ASN A 68 4.86 -3.52 5.80
CA ASN A 68 3.45 -3.78 5.55
C ASN A 68 3.25 -4.53 4.21
N ARG A 69 4.03 -4.22 3.18
CA ARG A 69 4.04 -4.98 1.92
C ARG A 69 4.46 -6.43 2.12
N LEU A 70 5.51 -6.65 2.91
CA LEU A 70 5.98 -8.00 3.24
C LEU A 70 4.94 -8.77 4.06
N ARG A 71 4.31 -8.11 5.04
CA ARG A 71 3.21 -8.68 5.82
C ARG A 71 2.02 -9.07 4.93
N PHE A 72 1.57 -8.18 4.07
CA PHE A 72 0.50 -8.46 3.10
C PHE A 72 0.87 -9.64 2.19
N CYS A 73 2.11 -9.65 1.68
CA CYS A 73 2.59 -10.76 0.84
C CYS A 73 2.61 -12.08 1.61
N SER A 74 3.07 -12.08 2.86
CA SER A 74 3.09 -13.29 3.70
C SER A 74 1.68 -13.85 3.92
N LYS A 75 0.69 -12.97 4.07
CA LYS A 75 -0.70 -13.34 4.33
C LYS A 75 -1.43 -13.93 3.12
N PHE A 76 -1.27 -13.33 1.93
CA PHE A 76 -2.06 -13.72 0.75
C PHE A 76 -1.25 -14.42 -0.36
N HIS A 77 0.07 -14.20 -0.40
CA HIS A 77 0.95 -14.68 -1.47
C HIS A 77 2.34 -15.08 -0.95
N PRO A 78 2.46 -16.01 0.03
CA PRO A 78 3.72 -16.30 0.71
C PRO A 78 4.83 -16.75 -0.27
N TYR A 79 4.48 -17.46 -1.32
CA TYR A 79 5.38 -17.89 -2.39
C TYR A 79 6.00 -16.73 -3.20
N LYS A 80 5.46 -15.51 -3.11
CA LYS A 80 5.98 -14.30 -3.79
C LYS A 80 6.88 -13.44 -2.90
N ILE A 81 7.15 -13.83 -1.65
CA ILE A 81 8.02 -13.06 -0.75
C ILE A 81 9.39 -12.75 -1.37
N PRO A 82 10.10 -13.70 -2.03
CA PRO A 82 11.39 -13.40 -2.65
C PRO A 82 11.31 -12.27 -3.69
N LEU A 83 10.24 -12.26 -4.50
CA LEU A 83 10.01 -11.21 -5.49
C LEU A 83 9.81 -9.84 -4.83
N VAL A 84 9.03 -9.79 -3.74
CA VAL A 84 8.80 -8.54 -3.00
C VAL A 84 10.09 -8.02 -2.36
N LEU A 85 10.93 -8.91 -1.83
CA LEU A 85 12.24 -8.54 -1.27
C LEU A 85 13.16 -7.98 -2.36
N ILE A 86 13.27 -8.67 -3.49
CA ILE A 86 14.06 -8.22 -4.65
C ILE A 86 13.61 -6.83 -5.10
N TYR A 87 12.29 -6.63 -5.29
CA TYR A 87 11.73 -5.33 -5.67
C TYR A 87 12.05 -4.23 -4.64
N SER A 88 11.96 -4.55 -3.35
CA SER A 88 12.24 -3.59 -2.28
C SER A 88 13.72 -3.18 -2.24
N ILE A 89 14.64 -4.13 -2.47
CA ILE A 89 16.08 -3.85 -2.58
C ILE A 89 16.36 -2.97 -3.81
N PHE A 90 15.81 -3.30 -4.97
CA PHE A 90 15.95 -2.47 -6.17
C PHE A 90 15.43 -1.04 -5.97
N GLY A 91 14.29 -0.89 -5.28
CA GLY A 91 13.75 0.42 -4.92
C GLY A 91 14.70 1.23 -4.03
N LEU A 92 15.32 0.61 -3.03
CA LEU A 92 16.32 1.25 -2.18
C LEU A 92 17.56 1.68 -2.97
N ILE A 93 18.08 0.79 -3.84
CA ILE A 93 19.22 1.10 -4.71
C ILE A 93 18.90 2.28 -5.63
N TYR A 94 17.73 2.29 -6.28
CA TYR A 94 17.29 3.39 -7.14
C TYR A 94 17.24 4.72 -6.41
N HIS A 95 16.68 4.74 -5.18
CA HIS A 95 16.63 5.96 -4.38
C HIS A 95 18.02 6.41 -3.92
N PHE A 96 18.89 5.46 -3.57
CA PHE A 96 20.26 5.73 -3.17
C PHE A 96 21.11 6.29 -4.33
N THR A 97 21.03 5.69 -5.52
CA THR A 97 21.74 6.21 -6.70
C THR A 97 21.23 7.59 -7.11
N LYS A 98 19.91 7.82 -7.07
CA LYS A 98 19.32 9.14 -7.32
C LYS A 98 19.80 10.18 -6.30
N TYR A 99 19.92 9.81 -5.03
CA TYR A 99 20.48 10.68 -4.00
C TYR A 99 21.93 11.05 -4.32
N LEU A 100 22.79 10.08 -4.66
CA LEU A 100 24.19 10.32 -5.02
C LEU A 100 24.33 11.21 -6.27
N LEU A 101 23.50 11.00 -7.30
CA LEU A 101 23.51 11.81 -8.53
C LEU A 101 23.07 13.25 -8.27
N ASN A 102 22.01 13.46 -7.48
CA ASN A 102 21.58 14.81 -7.10
C ASN A 102 22.63 15.51 -6.23
N PHE A 103 23.38 14.79 -5.39
CA PHE A 103 24.47 15.35 -4.59
C PHE A 103 25.64 15.84 -5.44
N LYS A 104 25.92 15.16 -6.57
CA LYS A 104 26.94 15.57 -7.53
C LYS A 104 26.58 16.84 -8.31
N ASN A 105 25.30 17.15 -8.48
CA ASN A 105 24.82 18.33 -9.21
C ASN A 105 24.75 19.61 -8.36
N VAL A 106 25.17 19.57 -7.09
CA VAL A 106 25.15 20.70 -6.14
C VAL A 106 26.58 21.17 -5.80
N LYS A 107 27.60 20.68 -6.52
CA LYS A 107 28.97 21.21 -6.50
C LYS A 107 29.30 21.81 -7.86
#